data_AF-A0A3Q4H4A4-F1
#
_entry.id   AF-A0A3Q4H4A4-F1
#
_cell.length_a   1.000
_cell.length_b   1.000
_cell.length_c   1.000
_cell.angle_alpha   90.00
_cell.angle_beta   90.00
_cell.angle_gamma   90.00
#
_symmetry.space_group_name_H-M   'P 1'
#
loop_
_entity.id
_entity.type
_entity.pdbx_description
1 polymer ?
#
loop_
_entity_poly.entity_id
_entity_poly.type
_entity_poly.pdbx_seq_one_letter_code
_entity_poly.pdbx_strand_id
1 'polypeptide(L)'
;LELKIQKKILSLSLSYIYVYLPTCLLCVCLTGSVYCEEVSPDMTSIPTLPKETAYLYARFNKIRKIKNKDFAQIVTLKRIDLTGNLISEIEDGAFSKLTLLEELSLAENQLVKLPALPAKLTSFNANYNKLKTKGVKANAFKKLTKLVNLYLSDNMLEAVPYIPESVRSLHLQNNNITEVNVDTFCRSNDTYYLRPSLNEVRLDGNPVVLSKYPDNFTCMKVLPVGKYR
;
A
#
# COMPACT_ATOMS: atom_id res chain seq x y z
N LEU A 1 7.97 1.06 -54.92
CA LEU A 1 8.97 1.74 -54.07
C LEU A 1 8.44 2.14 -52.68
N GLU A 2 7.12 2.10 -52.43
CA GLU A 2 6.51 2.52 -51.15
C GLU A 2 6.67 1.53 -49.98
N LEU A 3 6.85 0.24 -50.25
CA LEU A 3 7.10 -0.77 -49.21
C LEU A 3 8.53 -0.78 -48.63
N LYS A 4 9.47 -0.05 -49.24
CA LYS A 4 10.85 0.10 -48.71
C LYS A 4 11.03 1.33 -47.80
N ILE A 5 10.10 2.30 -47.85
CA ILE A 5 10.20 3.54 -47.07
C ILE A 5 9.54 3.37 -45.68
N GLN A 6 8.47 2.58 -45.57
CA GLN A 6 7.88 2.21 -44.27
C GLN A 6 8.80 1.34 -43.40
N LYS A 7 9.65 0.50 -44.00
CA LYS A 7 10.64 -0.31 -43.24
C LYS A 7 11.82 0.50 -42.69
N LYS A 8 12.07 1.71 -43.20
CA LYS A 8 13.21 2.55 -42.78
C LYS A 8 12.86 3.57 -41.70
N ILE A 9 11.58 3.94 -41.59
CA ILE A 9 11.08 4.78 -40.48
C ILE A 9 10.85 3.91 -39.22
N LEU A 10 10.43 2.65 -39.36
CA LEU A 10 10.38 1.71 -38.22
C LEU A 10 11.77 1.30 -37.70
N SER A 11 12.83 1.31 -38.53
CA SER A 11 14.17 0.87 -38.07
C SER A 11 14.87 1.83 -37.11
N LEU A 12 14.39 3.07 -36.98
CA LEU A 12 14.94 4.05 -36.04
C LEU A 12 14.20 4.08 -34.69
N SER A 13 13.00 3.48 -34.60
CA SER A 13 12.25 3.33 -33.34
C SER A 13 12.35 1.92 -32.73
N LEU A 14 12.90 0.95 -33.47
CA LEU A 14 12.94 -0.46 -33.05
C LEU A 14 14.08 -0.81 -32.09
N SER A 15 15.13 0.01 -31.95
CA SER A 15 16.25 -0.29 -31.05
C SER A 15 15.89 -0.21 -29.56
N TYR A 16 14.84 0.53 -29.20
CA TYR A 16 14.34 0.62 -27.82
C TYR A 16 13.29 -0.45 -27.46
N ILE A 17 12.71 -1.14 -28.45
CA ILE A 17 11.57 -2.05 -28.24
C ILE A 17 12.04 -3.46 -27.80
N TYR A 18 13.24 -3.88 -28.20
CA TYR A 18 13.68 -5.28 -28.04
C TYR A 18 14.04 -5.73 -26.62
N VAL A 19 14.19 -4.82 -25.65
CA VAL A 19 14.61 -5.18 -24.27
C VAL A 19 13.42 -5.42 -23.33
N TYR A 20 12.20 -5.02 -23.71
CA TYR A 20 11.00 -4.99 -22.84
C TYR A 20 9.92 -6.01 -23.20
N LEU A 21 10.20 -6.87 -24.20
CA LEU A 21 9.22 -7.75 -24.84
C LEU A 21 8.47 -8.74 -23.93
N PRO A 22 9.03 -9.38 -22.87
CA PRO A 22 8.32 -10.48 -22.21
C PRO A 22 7.12 -10.01 -21.37
N THR A 23 7.25 -8.90 -20.65
CA THR A 23 6.16 -8.41 -19.78
C THR A 23 4.98 -7.90 -20.60
N CYS A 24 5.25 -7.13 -21.65
CA CYS A 24 4.19 -6.57 -22.50
C CYS A 24 3.61 -7.58 -23.50
N LEU A 25 4.11 -8.83 -23.51
CA LEU A 25 3.49 -9.95 -24.21
C LEU A 25 2.37 -10.58 -23.37
N LEU A 26 2.53 -10.56 -22.04
CA LEU A 26 1.57 -11.09 -21.07
C LEU A 26 0.62 -10.00 -20.53
N CYS A 27 1.09 -8.76 -20.50
CA CYS A 27 0.40 -7.61 -19.93
C CYS A 27 0.19 -6.51 -20.97
N VAL A 28 -0.71 -5.58 -20.70
CA VAL A 28 -0.93 -4.39 -21.53
C VAL A 28 -0.05 -3.25 -21.04
N CYS A 29 0.85 -2.76 -21.89
CA CYS A 29 1.74 -1.64 -21.57
C CYS A 29 1.30 -0.37 -22.31
N LEU A 30 0.93 0.68 -21.57
CA LEU A 30 0.44 1.95 -22.12
C LEU A 30 1.10 3.12 -21.39
N THR A 31 1.94 3.89 -22.10
CA THR A 31 2.41 5.22 -21.65
C THR A 31 2.84 5.27 -20.18
N GLY A 32 3.82 4.43 -19.81
CA GLY A 32 4.34 4.36 -18.43
C GLY A 32 3.45 3.57 -17.46
N SER A 33 2.36 2.96 -17.92
CA SER A 33 1.51 2.06 -17.15
C SER A 33 1.65 0.63 -17.65
N VAL A 34 1.65 -0.33 -16.73
CA VAL A 34 1.64 -1.77 -17.01
C VAL A 34 0.44 -2.41 -16.32
N TYR A 35 -0.44 -3.03 -17.11
CA TYR A 35 -1.67 -3.68 -16.67
C TYR A 35 -1.56 -5.20 -16.89
N CYS A 36 -1.40 -5.93 -15.80
CA CYS A 36 -1.30 -7.39 -15.72
C CYS A 36 -2.46 -7.94 -14.87
N GLU A 37 -3.70 -7.58 -15.18
CA GLU A 37 -4.86 -8.06 -14.42
C GLU A 37 -5.26 -9.46 -14.90
N GLU A 38 -5.32 -10.42 -13.97
CA GLU A 38 -5.80 -11.80 -14.23
C GLU A 38 -5.20 -12.44 -15.50
N VAL A 39 -3.88 -12.37 -15.66
CA VAL A 39 -3.22 -12.82 -16.89
C VAL A 39 -3.16 -14.35 -16.98
N SER A 40 -3.22 -14.88 -18.22
CA SER A 40 -3.11 -16.31 -18.51
C SER A 40 -1.84 -16.61 -19.33
N PRO A 41 -0.91 -17.46 -18.85
CA PRO A 41 -0.95 -18.22 -17.59
C PRO A 41 -0.80 -17.33 -16.36
N ASP A 42 -1.28 -17.82 -15.20
CA ASP A 42 -1.25 -17.08 -13.94
C ASP A 42 0.15 -16.54 -13.61
N MET A 43 0.21 -15.26 -13.29
CA MET A 43 1.46 -14.63 -12.88
C MET A 43 1.80 -14.97 -11.41
N THR A 44 2.94 -15.61 -11.18
CA THR A 44 3.38 -16.08 -9.84
C THR A 44 4.51 -15.23 -9.22
N SER A 45 5.07 -14.31 -9.99
CA SER A 45 6.12 -13.38 -9.57
C SER A 45 6.05 -12.08 -10.36
N ILE A 46 6.64 -11.01 -9.84
CA ILE A 46 6.73 -9.72 -10.55
C ILE A 46 7.60 -9.91 -11.81
N PRO A 47 7.11 -9.58 -13.01
CA PRO A 47 7.87 -9.72 -14.25
C PRO A 47 8.83 -8.52 -14.39
N THR A 48 9.79 -8.62 -15.32
CA THR A 48 10.73 -7.52 -15.57
C THR A 48 10.01 -6.31 -16.17
N LEU A 49 9.83 -5.24 -15.39
CA LEU A 49 9.07 -4.07 -15.83
C LEU A 49 9.93 -3.13 -16.69
N PRO A 50 9.33 -2.38 -17.64
CA PRO A 50 9.99 -1.23 -18.26
C PRO A 50 10.48 -0.23 -17.22
N LYS A 51 11.68 0.33 -17.42
CA LYS A 51 12.34 1.19 -16.42
C LYS A 51 11.61 2.50 -16.19
N GLU A 52 10.86 2.94 -17.21
CA GLU A 52 10.02 4.12 -17.24
C GLU A 52 8.61 3.89 -16.65
N THR A 53 8.31 2.69 -16.14
CA THR A 53 6.99 2.39 -15.54
C THR A 53 6.73 3.29 -14.34
N ALA A 54 5.64 4.05 -14.41
CA ALA A 54 5.12 4.88 -13.34
C ALA A 54 3.94 4.21 -12.61
N TYR A 55 3.18 3.35 -13.28
CA TYR A 55 2.00 2.70 -12.71
C TYR A 55 2.02 1.20 -13.01
N LEU A 56 1.92 0.37 -11.97
CA LEU A 56 1.77 -1.08 -12.10
C LEU A 56 0.42 -1.51 -11.52
N TYR A 57 -0.36 -2.20 -12.32
CA TYR A 57 -1.61 -2.85 -11.92
C TYR A 57 -1.47 -4.34 -12.20
N ALA A 58 -1.31 -5.15 -11.15
CA ALA A 58 -1.06 -6.58 -11.25
C ALA A 58 -2.01 -7.36 -10.33
N ARG A 59 -3.31 -7.03 -10.44
CA ARG A 59 -4.37 -7.54 -9.59
C ARG A 59 -4.83 -8.94 -9.97
N PHE A 60 -5.36 -9.67 -8.99
CA PHE A 60 -6.02 -10.97 -9.19
C PHE A 60 -5.12 -12.00 -9.90
N ASN A 61 -3.86 -12.08 -9.47
CA ASN A 61 -2.91 -13.09 -9.93
C ASN A 61 -2.51 -14.02 -8.79
N LYS A 62 -1.45 -14.81 -8.98
CA LYS A 62 -0.95 -15.80 -8.01
C LYS A 62 0.44 -15.43 -7.49
N ILE A 63 0.77 -14.14 -7.40
CA ILE A 63 2.07 -13.68 -6.90
C ILE A 63 2.21 -14.06 -5.42
N ARG A 64 3.29 -14.73 -5.04
CA ARG A 64 3.50 -15.23 -3.67
C ARG A 64 4.54 -14.46 -2.86
N LYS A 65 5.54 -13.89 -3.54
CA LYS A 65 6.68 -13.23 -2.91
C LYS A 65 7.13 -12.03 -3.72
N ILE A 66 7.46 -10.94 -3.02
CA ILE A 66 8.14 -9.78 -3.59
C ILE A 66 9.59 -9.79 -3.11
N LYS A 67 10.52 -9.80 -4.06
CA LYS A 67 11.96 -9.81 -3.81
C LYS A 67 12.54 -8.40 -3.86
N ASN A 68 13.70 -8.22 -3.24
CA ASN A 68 14.39 -6.94 -3.20
C ASN A 68 14.72 -6.36 -4.60
N LYS A 69 14.90 -7.24 -5.59
CA LYS A 69 15.27 -6.90 -6.97
C LYS A 69 14.09 -6.57 -7.87
N ASP A 70 12.87 -6.96 -7.50
CA ASP A 70 11.69 -6.89 -8.38
C ASP A 70 11.38 -5.45 -8.80
N PHE A 71 11.62 -4.49 -7.90
CA PHE A 71 11.40 -3.06 -8.14
C PHE A 71 12.69 -2.20 -8.12
N ALA A 72 13.86 -2.82 -7.99
CA ALA A 72 15.11 -2.12 -7.68
C ALA A 72 15.53 -1.10 -8.75
N GLN A 73 15.15 -1.33 -10.01
CA GLN A 73 15.54 -0.48 -11.15
C GLN A 73 14.43 0.45 -11.64
N ILE A 74 13.22 0.38 -11.07
CA ILE A 74 12.06 1.14 -11.54
C ILE A 74 11.74 2.29 -10.58
N VAL A 75 12.68 3.21 -10.46
CA VAL A 75 12.61 4.34 -9.52
C VAL A 75 11.51 5.37 -9.86
N THR A 76 10.91 5.26 -11.04
CA THR A 76 9.82 6.11 -11.54
C THR A 76 8.44 5.69 -11.03
N LEU A 77 8.30 4.53 -10.38
CA LEU A 77 7.02 4.03 -9.89
C LEU A 77 6.39 5.00 -8.89
N LYS A 78 5.15 5.40 -9.19
CA LYS A 78 4.28 6.22 -8.35
C LYS A 78 3.14 5.43 -7.74
N ARG A 79 2.65 4.40 -8.44
CA ARG A 79 1.58 3.53 -7.95
C ARG A 79 1.89 2.06 -8.22
N ILE A 80 1.62 1.23 -7.22
CA ILE A 80 1.63 -0.23 -7.32
C ILE A 80 0.31 -0.75 -6.74
N ASP A 81 -0.43 -1.50 -7.55
CA ASP A 81 -1.61 -2.24 -7.12
C ASP A 81 -1.40 -3.75 -7.33
N LEU A 82 -1.28 -4.47 -6.21
CA LEU A 82 -1.09 -5.92 -6.15
C LEU A 82 -2.25 -6.61 -5.42
N THR A 83 -3.43 -5.99 -5.46
CA THR A 83 -4.63 -6.49 -4.78
C THR A 83 -5.02 -7.90 -5.28
N GLY A 84 -5.49 -8.77 -4.39
CA GLY A 84 -6.01 -10.08 -4.75
C GLY A 84 -4.93 -11.04 -5.23
N ASN A 85 -3.76 -11.03 -4.59
CA ASN A 85 -2.68 -11.98 -4.86
C ASN A 85 -2.50 -12.96 -3.69
N LEU A 86 -1.44 -13.76 -3.73
CA LEU A 86 -1.11 -14.73 -2.67
C LEU A 86 0.15 -14.31 -1.90
N ILE A 87 0.43 -13.00 -1.81
CA ILE A 87 1.68 -12.48 -1.27
C ILE A 87 1.71 -12.73 0.24
N SER A 88 2.63 -13.58 0.67
CA SER A 88 2.86 -13.87 2.09
C SER A 88 4.22 -13.36 2.58
N GLU A 89 5.16 -13.12 1.66
CA GLU A 89 6.51 -12.66 1.97
C GLU A 89 6.92 -11.47 1.11
N ILE A 90 7.43 -10.42 1.76
CA ILE A 90 8.08 -9.29 1.11
C ILE A 90 9.46 -9.16 1.75
N GLU A 91 10.50 -9.22 0.90
CA GLU A 91 11.88 -9.08 1.36
C GLU A 91 12.16 -7.66 1.88
N ASP A 92 13.03 -7.57 2.89
CA ASP A 92 13.42 -6.29 3.46
C ASP A 92 14.06 -5.40 2.38
N GLY A 93 13.55 -4.17 2.28
CA GLY A 93 14.04 -3.20 1.31
C GLY A 93 13.48 -3.35 -0.11
N ALA A 94 12.52 -4.24 -0.36
CA ALA A 94 11.89 -4.40 -1.69
C ALA A 94 11.32 -3.10 -2.29
N PHE A 95 10.86 -2.17 -1.44
CA PHE A 95 10.37 -0.87 -1.87
C PHE A 95 11.36 0.29 -1.61
N SER A 96 12.56 0.00 -1.11
CA SER A 96 13.49 1.03 -0.60
C SER A 96 13.96 2.04 -1.65
N LYS A 97 14.00 1.64 -2.93
CA LYS A 97 14.41 2.49 -4.05
C LYS A 97 13.27 3.31 -4.65
N LEU A 98 12.03 3.03 -4.26
CA LEU A 98 10.83 3.65 -4.83
C LEU A 98 10.54 4.99 -4.17
N THR A 99 11.44 5.95 -4.39
CA THR A 99 11.41 7.28 -3.75
C THR A 99 10.26 8.16 -4.24
N LEU A 100 9.60 7.78 -5.35
CA LEU A 100 8.44 8.47 -5.90
C LEU A 100 7.12 7.75 -5.65
N LEU A 101 7.12 6.63 -4.90
CA LEU A 101 5.91 5.86 -4.66
C LEU A 101 4.96 6.61 -3.74
N GLU A 102 3.79 6.92 -4.27
CA GLU A 102 2.71 7.65 -3.61
C GLU A 102 1.61 6.69 -3.15
N GLU A 103 1.34 5.63 -3.92
CA GLU A 103 0.25 4.72 -3.64
C GLU A 103 0.67 3.25 -3.73
N LEU A 104 0.36 2.50 -2.67
CA LEU A 104 0.64 1.07 -2.59
C LEU A 104 -0.58 0.32 -2.07
N SER A 105 -1.14 -0.54 -2.91
CA SER A 105 -2.14 -1.53 -2.50
C SER A 105 -1.56 -2.94 -2.46
N LEU A 106 -1.63 -3.53 -1.27
CA LEU A 106 -1.36 -4.93 -0.96
C LEU A 106 -2.61 -5.60 -0.37
N ALA A 107 -3.79 -5.05 -0.65
CA ALA A 107 -5.05 -5.59 -0.14
C ALA A 107 -5.29 -7.03 -0.62
N GLU A 108 -6.07 -7.80 0.14
CA GLU A 108 -6.47 -9.16 -0.25
C GLU A 108 -5.26 -10.04 -0.57
N ASN A 109 -4.35 -10.15 0.41
CA ASN A 109 -3.13 -10.95 0.34
C ASN A 109 -2.98 -11.79 1.61
N GLN A 110 -1.80 -12.35 1.85
CA GLN A 110 -1.54 -13.27 2.98
C GLN A 110 -0.44 -12.73 3.91
N LEU A 111 -0.29 -11.41 3.99
CA LEU A 111 0.77 -10.78 4.76
C LEU A 111 0.56 -10.99 6.25
N VAL A 112 1.61 -11.49 6.91
CA VAL A 112 1.69 -11.60 8.37
C VAL A 112 2.57 -10.52 8.99
N LYS A 113 3.38 -9.83 8.17
CA LYS A 113 4.27 -8.73 8.57
C LYS A 113 4.31 -7.65 7.49
N LEU A 114 4.49 -6.40 7.89
CA LEU A 114 4.69 -5.29 6.97
C LEU A 114 6.17 -5.09 6.65
N PRO A 115 6.52 -4.79 5.38
CA PRO A 115 7.86 -4.37 5.00
C PRO A 115 8.13 -2.91 5.42
N ALA A 116 9.36 -2.44 5.23
CA ALA A 116 9.66 -1.01 5.31
C ALA A 116 8.96 -0.26 4.16
N LEU A 117 8.13 0.72 4.50
CA LEU A 117 7.33 1.48 3.55
C LEU A 117 8.07 2.76 3.07
N PRO A 118 7.93 3.14 1.78
CA PRO A 118 8.53 4.37 1.25
C PRO A 118 7.95 5.63 1.89
N ALA A 119 8.81 6.60 2.24
CA ALA A 119 8.42 7.81 2.98
C ALA A 119 7.44 8.75 2.26
N LYS A 120 7.31 8.62 0.94
CA LYS A 120 6.50 9.48 0.08
C LYS A 120 5.05 8.99 -0.10
N LEU A 121 4.70 7.84 0.47
CA LEU A 121 3.34 7.31 0.40
C LEU A 121 2.32 8.32 0.92
N THR A 122 1.26 8.51 0.14
CA THR A 122 0.05 9.25 0.46
C THR A 122 -1.12 8.31 0.71
N SER A 123 -1.10 7.10 0.13
CA SER A 123 -2.10 6.06 0.35
C SER A 123 -1.45 4.69 0.53
N PHE A 124 -1.81 4.01 1.61
CA PHE A 124 -1.40 2.63 1.84
C PHE A 124 -2.61 1.76 2.19
N ASN A 125 -2.81 0.70 1.41
CA ASN A 125 -3.86 -0.27 1.62
C ASN A 125 -3.28 -1.67 1.85
N ALA A 126 -3.55 -2.25 3.02
CA ALA A 126 -3.26 -3.64 3.34
C ALA A 126 -4.47 -4.31 4.02
N ASN A 127 -5.69 -3.92 3.62
CA ASN A 127 -6.92 -4.59 4.03
C ASN A 127 -6.89 -6.08 3.68
N TYR A 128 -7.69 -6.89 4.37
CA TYR A 128 -7.85 -8.32 4.05
C TYR A 128 -6.51 -9.05 3.99
N ASN A 129 -5.75 -8.94 5.07
CA ASN A 129 -4.49 -9.66 5.25
C ASN A 129 -4.52 -10.42 6.59
N LYS A 130 -3.37 -10.92 7.04
CA LYS A 130 -3.22 -11.69 8.29
C LYS A 130 -2.31 -10.95 9.28
N LEU A 131 -2.29 -9.62 9.22
CA LEU A 131 -1.40 -8.80 10.02
C LEU A 131 -1.80 -8.86 11.48
N LYS A 132 -0.85 -9.24 12.33
CA LYS A 132 -0.94 -9.12 13.79
C LYS A 132 -0.11 -7.92 14.25
N THR A 133 -0.35 -7.42 15.46
CA THR A 133 0.43 -6.30 16.02
C THR A 133 1.94 -6.57 15.98
N LYS A 134 2.38 -7.80 16.27
CA LYS A 134 3.80 -8.21 16.19
C LYS A 134 4.40 -8.12 14.77
N GLY A 135 3.57 -8.21 13.74
CA GLY A 135 3.96 -8.06 12.33
C GLY A 135 4.05 -6.60 11.88
N VAL A 136 3.57 -5.66 12.69
CA VAL A 136 3.62 -4.21 12.42
C VAL A 136 4.58 -3.58 13.42
N LYS A 137 5.77 -3.20 12.95
CA LYS A 137 6.76 -2.52 13.81
C LYS A 137 6.14 -1.24 14.39
N ALA A 138 6.44 -0.93 15.65
CA ALA A 138 5.91 0.26 16.34
C ALA A 138 6.16 1.58 15.58
N ASN A 139 7.24 1.65 14.81
CA ASN A 139 7.62 2.81 14.00
C ASN A 139 7.36 2.63 12.49
N ALA A 140 6.59 1.61 12.07
CA ALA A 140 6.34 1.28 10.67
C ALA A 140 5.83 2.48 9.85
N PHE A 141 4.96 3.31 10.45
CA PHE A 141 4.37 4.46 9.79
C PHE A 141 5.02 5.79 10.18
N LYS A 142 5.93 5.82 11.17
CA LYS A 142 6.46 7.06 11.77
C LYS A 142 7.08 8.04 10.75
N LYS A 143 7.70 7.52 9.70
CA LYS A 143 8.36 8.33 8.64
C LYS A 143 7.41 8.78 7.52
N LEU A 144 6.18 8.28 7.49
CA LEU A 144 5.20 8.52 6.42
C LEU A 144 4.45 9.84 6.64
N THR A 145 5.19 10.95 6.64
CA THR A 145 4.67 12.30 6.97
C THR A 145 3.71 12.89 5.93
N LYS A 146 3.52 12.19 4.80
CA LYS A 146 2.59 12.56 3.73
C LYS A 146 1.41 11.60 3.61
N LEU A 147 1.33 10.58 4.47
CA LEU A 147 0.29 9.56 4.42
C LEU A 147 -1.06 10.16 4.80
N VAL A 148 -2.02 10.09 3.89
CA VAL A 148 -3.39 10.60 4.05
C VAL A 148 -4.34 9.45 4.34
N ASN A 149 -4.18 8.34 3.63
CA ASN A 149 -5.07 7.18 3.72
C ASN A 149 -4.30 5.97 4.24
N LEU A 150 -4.79 5.38 5.33
CA LEU A 150 -4.23 4.17 5.92
C LEU A 150 -5.34 3.15 6.13
N TYR A 151 -5.30 2.08 5.34
CA TYR A 151 -6.30 1.02 5.36
C TYR A 151 -5.67 -0.29 5.84
N LEU A 152 -6.12 -0.77 6.99
CA LEU A 152 -5.68 -1.98 7.68
C LEU A 152 -6.88 -2.80 8.19
N SER A 153 -8.04 -2.67 7.57
CA SER A 153 -9.23 -3.42 7.95
C SER A 153 -9.08 -4.92 7.67
N ASP A 154 -9.91 -5.73 8.32
CA ASP A 154 -9.99 -7.17 8.04
C ASP A 154 -8.62 -7.84 8.19
N ASN A 155 -8.02 -7.62 9.35
CA ASN A 155 -6.72 -8.15 9.76
C ASN A 155 -6.85 -8.76 11.18
N MET A 156 -5.73 -9.02 11.84
CA MET A 156 -5.68 -9.64 13.17
C MET A 156 -4.92 -8.73 14.16
N LEU A 157 -5.01 -7.41 14.00
CA LEU A 157 -4.36 -6.44 14.89
C LEU A 157 -5.01 -6.49 16.27
N GLU A 158 -4.19 -6.54 17.31
CA GLU A 158 -4.63 -6.59 18.71
C GLU A 158 -4.60 -5.19 19.37
N ALA A 159 -3.88 -4.25 18.74
CA ALA A 159 -3.75 -2.87 19.20
C ALA A 159 -3.65 -1.92 18.01
N VAL A 160 -4.01 -0.65 18.22
CA VAL A 160 -3.86 0.39 17.20
C VAL A 160 -2.36 0.73 17.02
N PRO A 161 -1.81 0.68 15.80
CA PRO A 161 -0.42 1.09 15.56
C PRO A 161 -0.25 2.61 15.67
N TYR A 162 0.98 3.10 15.69
CA TYR A 162 1.25 4.54 15.61
C TYR A 162 0.64 5.14 14.33
N ILE A 163 -0.17 6.19 14.47
CA ILE A 163 -0.86 6.85 13.35
C ILE A 163 -0.21 8.21 13.06
N PRO A 164 0.39 8.43 11.88
CA PRO A 164 0.99 9.72 11.52
C PRO A 164 0.01 10.89 11.54
N GLU A 165 0.48 12.07 11.93
CA GLU A 165 -0.29 13.33 11.99
C GLU A 165 -1.00 13.69 10.68
N SER A 166 -0.43 13.27 9.54
CA SER A 166 -0.96 13.54 8.21
C SER A 166 -2.20 12.73 7.84
N VAL A 167 -2.48 11.63 8.55
CA VAL A 167 -3.56 10.70 8.23
C VAL A 167 -4.91 11.38 8.41
N ARG A 168 -5.79 11.19 7.42
CA ARG A 168 -7.14 11.73 7.37
C ARG A 168 -8.22 10.65 7.40
N SER A 169 -7.96 9.53 6.73
CA SER A 169 -8.85 8.36 6.73
C SER A 169 -8.08 7.15 7.26
N LEU A 170 -8.57 6.58 8.36
CA LEU A 170 -8.01 5.43 9.04
C LEU A 170 -9.05 4.33 9.15
N HIS A 171 -8.81 3.21 8.48
CA HIS A 171 -9.68 2.03 8.55
C HIS A 171 -8.98 0.90 9.30
N LEU A 172 -9.55 0.54 10.44
CA LEU A 172 -9.10 -0.54 11.33
C LEU A 172 -10.24 -1.49 11.68
N GLN A 173 -11.38 -1.40 10.99
CA GLN A 173 -12.53 -2.26 11.25
C GLN A 173 -12.20 -3.73 11.05
N ASN A 174 -12.93 -4.60 11.74
CA ASN A 174 -12.77 -6.06 11.69
C ASN A 174 -11.33 -6.51 11.99
N ASN A 175 -10.81 -6.05 13.13
CA ASN A 175 -9.56 -6.53 13.72
C ASN A 175 -9.86 -7.14 15.10
N ASN A 176 -8.81 -7.45 15.87
CA ASN A 176 -8.93 -7.95 17.24
C ASN A 176 -8.50 -6.91 18.28
N ILE A 177 -8.72 -5.61 18.00
CA ILE A 177 -8.26 -4.52 18.86
C ILE A 177 -9.07 -4.52 20.15
N THR A 178 -8.41 -4.70 21.28
CA THR A 178 -9.03 -4.73 22.62
C THR A 178 -8.86 -3.43 23.39
N GLU A 179 -7.83 -2.64 23.06
CA GLU A 179 -7.47 -1.41 23.74
C GLU A 179 -7.00 -0.31 22.77
N VAL A 180 -7.19 0.94 23.19
CA VAL A 180 -6.66 2.15 22.53
C VAL A 180 -5.84 2.90 23.57
N ASN A 181 -4.55 3.12 23.30
CA ASN A 181 -3.66 3.81 24.22
C ASN A 181 -4.00 5.31 24.28
N VAL A 182 -3.78 5.96 25.44
CA VAL A 182 -4.10 7.38 25.70
C VAL A 182 -3.44 8.38 24.72
N ASP A 183 -2.34 7.98 24.09
CA ASP A 183 -1.62 8.79 23.11
C ASP A 183 -1.78 8.29 21.66
N THR A 184 -2.71 7.37 21.41
CA THR A 184 -2.92 6.81 20.05
C THR A 184 -3.39 7.88 19.06
N PHE A 185 -4.33 8.72 19.48
CA PHE A 185 -4.99 9.70 18.61
C PHE A 185 -4.74 11.14 19.03
N CYS A 186 -4.82 11.41 20.34
CA CYS A 186 -4.59 12.70 20.97
C CYS A 186 -3.27 12.70 21.72
N ARG A 187 -2.77 13.88 22.10
CA ARG A 187 -1.56 14.02 22.92
C ARG A 187 -1.97 14.30 24.35
N SER A 188 -1.81 13.33 25.24
CA SER A 188 -2.19 13.45 26.65
C SER A 188 -1.46 14.59 27.37
N ASN A 189 -0.27 14.96 26.89
CA ASN A 189 0.54 16.04 27.44
C ASN A 189 0.20 17.44 26.91
N ASP A 190 -0.74 17.57 25.97
CA ASP A 190 -1.14 18.83 25.36
C ASP A 190 -2.66 18.90 25.26
N THR A 191 -3.28 19.51 26.26
CA THR A 191 -4.75 19.65 26.35
C THR A 191 -5.35 20.57 25.27
N TYR A 192 -4.53 21.33 24.56
CA TYR A 192 -4.95 22.17 23.44
C TYR A 192 -4.70 21.50 22.08
N TYR A 193 -4.11 20.31 22.07
CA TYR A 193 -3.86 19.58 20.84
C TYR A 193 -5.17 19.23 20.14
N LEU A 194 -5.31 19.70 18.91
CA LEU A 194 -6.40 19.35 18.02
C LEU A 194 -5.85 18.61 16.81
N ARG A 195 -6.54 17.56 16.41
CA ARG A 195 -6.24 16.77 15.21
C ARG A 195 -7.38 16.88 14.19
N PRO A 196 -7.65 18.08 13.66
CA PRO A 196 -8.79 18.32 12.79
C PRO A 196 -8.67 17.67 11.41
N SER A 197 -7.48 17.18 11.05
CA SER A 197 -7.23 16.50 9.77
C SER A 197 -7.74 15.05 9.79
N LEU A 198 -7.85 14.43 10.96
CA LEU A 198 -8.33 13.06 11.10
C LEU A 198 -9.87 13.07 11.02
N ASN A 199 -10.37 12.86 9.81
CA ASN A 199 -11.77 13.04 9.45
C ASN A 199 -12.59 11.76 9.62
N GLU A 200 -11.95 10.61 9.43
CA GLU A 200 -12.61 9.32 9.44
C GLU A 200 -11.74 8.30 10.17
N VAL A 201 -12.31 7.72 11.23
CA VAL A 201 -11.70 6.62 11.98
C VAL A 201 -12.73 5.51 12.11
N ARG A 202 -12.43 4.34 11.54
CA ARG A 202 -13.27 3.14 11.62
C ARG A 202 -12.62 2.11 12.50
N LEU A 203 -13.30 1.76 13.59
CA LEU A 203 -12.93 0.75 14.58
C LEU A 203 -14.07 -0.27 14.80
N ASP A 204 -15.14 -0.21 14.00
CA ASP A 204 -16.23 -1.18 14.02
C ASP A 204 -15.74 -2.63 13.83
N GLY A 205 -16.46 -3.60 14.39
CA GLY A 205 -16.04 -5.01 14.34
C GLY A 205 -14.82 -5.38 15.19
N ASN A 206 -14.30 -4.47 16.03
CA ASN A 206 -13.29 -4.79 17.04
C ASN A 206 -13.92 -5.04 18.43
N PRO A 207 -13.26 -5.83 19.30
CA PRO A 207 -13.70 -6.02 20.70
C PRO A 207 -13.71 -4.75 21.55
N VAL A 208 -12.88 -3.75 21.22
CA VAL A 208 -12.72 -2.52 22.01
C VAL A 208 -14.04 -1.77 22.18
N VAL A 209 -14.29 -1.30 23.41
CA VAL A 209 -15.42 -0.44 23.75
C VAL A 209 -14.90 0.99 23.90
N LEU A 210 -15.24 1.84 22.93
CA LEU A 210 -14.68 3.19 22.79
C LEU A 210 -15.06 4.12 23.95
N SER A 211 -16.23 3.92 24.56
CA SER A 211 -16.67 4.72 25.71
C SER A 211 -15.80 4.56 26.97
N LYS A 212 -14.95 3.52 27.03
CA LYS A 212 -13.93 3.36 28.08
C LYS A 212 -12.72 4.29 27.91
N TYR A 213 -12.56 4.91 26.75
CA TYR A 213 -11.42 5.74 26.38
C TYR A 213 -11.86 7.12 25.85
N PRO A 214 -12.66 7.90 26.60
CA PRO A 214 -13.22 9.16 26.09
C PRO A 214 -12.13 10.19 25.74
N ASP A 215 -11.07 10.27 26.53
CA ASP A 215 -9.99 11.26 26.37
C ASP A 215 -9.21 11.08 25.06
N ASN A 216 -9.17 9.84 24.55
CA ASN A 216 -8.53 9.50 23.27
C ASN A 216 -9.17 10.16 22.06
N PHE A 217 -10.37 10.72 22.19
CA PHE A 217 -11.12 11.24 21.05
C PHE A 217 -11.42 12.73 21.15
N THR A 218 -10.97 13.39 22.22
CA THR A 218 -11.24 14.80 22.53
C THR A 218 -10.63 15.78 21.52
N CYS A 219 -9.48 15.44 20.95
CA CYS A 219 -8.78 16.27 19.96
C CYS A 219 -9.40 16.19 18.55
N MET A 220 -10.36 15.29 18.31
CA MET A 220 -10.93 15.05 16.98
C MET A 220 -12.24 15.82 16.76
N LYS A 221 -12.52 16.17 15.50
CA LYS A 221 -13.79 16.80 15.10
C LYS A 221 -14.94 15.80 14.96
N VAL A 222 -14.61 14.54 14.72
CA VAL A 222 -15.57 13.45 14.46
C VAL A 222 -15.19 12.27 15.34
N LEU A 223 -16.18 11.68 15.99
CA LEU A 223 -15.99 10.48 16.80
C LEU A 223 -15.76 9.25 15.89
N PRO A 224 -14.91 8.29 16.30
CA PRO A 224 -14.73 7.07 15.54
C PRO A 224 -16.03 6.27 15.39
N VAL A 225 -16.18 5.62 14.24
CA VAL A 225 -17.22 4.60 14.04
C VAL A 225 -16.79 3.34 14.78
N GLY A 226 -17.62 2.85 15.70
CA GLY A 226 -17.29 1.67 16.50
C GLY A 226 -18.27 1.39 17.62
N LYS A 227 -17.88 0.48 18.52
CA LYS A 227 -18.72 0.03 19.65
C LYS A 227 -18.57 0.98 20.84
N TYR A 228 -19.68 1.56 21.30
CA TYR A 228 -19.73 2.43 22.49
C TYR A 228 -20.40 1.79 23.71
N ARG A 229 -21.03 0.63 23.54
CA ARG A 229 -21.67 -0.18 24.58
C ARG A 229 -21.41 -1.65 24.31
#